data_AF-A0A965G7Z4-F1
#
_entry.id   AF-A0A965G7Z4-F1
#
_cell.length_a   1.000
_cell.length_b   1.000
_cell.length_c   1.000
_cell.angle_alpha   90.00
_cell.angle_beta   90.00
_cell.angle_gamma   90.00
#
_symmetry.space_group_name_H-M   'P 1'
#
loop_
_entity.id
_entity.type
_entity.pdbx_description
1 polymer ?
#
loop_
_entity_poly.entity_id
_entity_poly.type
_entity_poly.pdbx_seq_one_letter_code
_entity_poly.pdbx_strand_id
1 'polypeptide(L)'
;MTHIKTTIELPASLLMAAKAMAVKEKTTLKAILEHALRREITFQENPSPRDIFEINQYNFPVLKKRKAPLVTSGMIYQKLEEEDL
;
A
#
# COMPACT_ATOMS: atom_id res chain seq x y z
N MET A 1 11.59 -7.89 19.37
CA MET A 1 10.99 -8.37 18.10
C MET A 1 11.56 -9.75 17.82
N THR A 2 10.73 -10.78 17.77
CA THR A 2 11.15 -12.15 17.44
C THR A 2 11.14 -12.31 15.92
N HIS A 3 12.32 -12.54 15.33
CA HIS A 3 12.42 -12.94 13.92
C HIS A 3 12.38 -14.46 13.84
N ILE A 4 11.41 -14.98 13.08
CA ILE A 4 11.30 -16.41 12.77
C ILE A 4 11.77 -16.62 11.33
N LYS A 5 12.60 -17.64 11.11
CA LYS A 5 13.00 -18.08 9.77
C LYS A 5 12.07 -19.18 9.32
N THR A 6 11.43 -18.96 8.17
CA THR A 6 10.53 -19.93 7.55
C THR A 6 11.10 -20.34 6.20
N THR A 7 11.06 -21.64 5.91
CA THR A 7 11.39 -22.20 4.59
C THR A 7 10.09 -22.67 3.94
N ILE A 8 9.86 -22.27 2.69
CA ILE A 8 8.68 -22.66 1.89
C ILE A 8 9.15 -23.21 0.54
N GLU A 9 8.46 -24.22 0.04
CA GLU A 9 8.67 -24.71 -1.32
C GLU A 9 7.88 -23.84 -2.30
N LEU A 10 8.55 -23.36 -3.35
CA LEU A 10 7.97 -22.51 -4.37
C LEU A 10 8.36 -23.01 -5.77
N PRO A 11 7.48 -22.90 -6.77
CA PRO A 11 7.86 -23.09 -8.16
C PRO A 11 9.04 -22.20 -8.53
N ALA A 12 10.06 -22.76 -9.19
CA ALA A 12 11.26 -22.02 -9.56
C ALA A 12 10.94 -20.78 -10.42
N SER A 13 9.98 -20.91 -11.34
CA SER A 13 9.48 -19.80 -12.16
C SER A 13 8.92 -18.64 -11.33
N LEU A 14 8.17 -18.95 -10.27
CA LEU A 14 7.60 -17.95 -9.36
C LEU A 14 8.69 -17.24 -8.56
N LEU A 15 9.66 -18.00 -8.04
CA LEU A 15 10.79 -17.42 -7.31
C LEU A 15 11.63 -16.50 -8.21
N MET A 16 11.84 -16.88 -9.47
CA MET A 16 12.55 -16.05 -10.45
C MET A 16 11.79 -14.76 -10.76
N ALA A 17 10.48 -14.83 -10.97
CA ALA A 17 9.65 -13.65 -11.20
C ALA A 17 9.67 -12.69 -10.01
N ALA A 18 9.58 -13.21 -8.79
CA ALA A 18 9.64 -12.41 -7.57
C ALA A 18 11.01 -11.71 -7.40
N LYS A 19 12.11 -12.39 -7.74
CA LYS A 19 13.46 -11.78 -7.74
C LYS A 19 13.58 -10.67 -8.78
N ALA A 20 13.07 -10.87 -9.99
CA ALA A 20 13.08 -9.84 -11.03
C ALA A 20 12.28 -8.59 -10.59
N MET A 21 11.14 -8.79 -9.94
CA MET A 21 10.35 -7.70 -9.37
C MET A 21 11.11 -6.94 -8.27
N ALA A 22 11.84 -7.64 -7.40
CA ALA A 22 12.65 -7.01 -6.35
C ALA A 22 13.69 -6.05 -6.93
N VAL A 23 14.37 -6.47 -8.01
CA VAL A 23 15.34 -5.62 -8.71
C VAL A 23 14.65 -4.41 -9.34
N LYS A 24 13.51 -4.62 -10.02
CA LYS A 24 12.76 -3.55 -10.70
C LYS A 24 12.31 -2.46 -9.71
N GLU A 25 11.79 -2.88 -8.56
CA GLU A 25 11.28 -1.97 -7.51
C GLU A 25 12.38 -1.51 -6.54
N LYS A 26 13.66 -1.82 -6.82
CA LYS A 26 14.83 -1.48 -5.98
C LYS A 26 14.65 -1.89 -4.52
N THR A 27 14.11 -3.09 -4.29
CA THR A 27 13.80 -3.65 -2.97
C THR A 27 14.35 -5.07 -2.81
N THR A 28 14.07 -5.72 -1.69
CA THR A 28 14.51 -7.10 -1.42
C THR A 28 13.38 -8.11 -1.61
N LEU A 29 13.74 -9.35 -1.92
CA LEU A 29 12.78 -10.45 -1.98
C LEU A 29 12.02 -10.62 -0.65
N LYS A 30 12.70 -10.45 0.48
CA LYS A 30 12.10 -10.45 1.82
C LYS A 30 11.02 -9.37 1.94
N ALA A 31 11.33 -8.14 1.54
CA ALA A 31 10.38 -7.03 1.61
C ALA A 31 9.14 -7.26 0.72
N ILE A 32 9.33 -7.81 -0.48
CA ILE A 32 8.20 -8.20 -1.36
C ILE A 32 7.31 -9.24 -0.68
N LEU A 33 7.92 -10.30 -0.13
CA LEU A 33 7.17 -11.38 0.53
C LEU A 33 6.44 -10.87 1.77
N GLU A 34 7.08 -10.06 2.61
CA GLU A 34 6.44 -9.45 3.77
C GLU A 34 5.29 -8.52 3.37
N HIS A 35 5.47 -7.70 2.34
CA HIS A 35 4.42 -6.83 1.83
C HIS A 35 3.22 -7.62 1.29
N ALA A 36 3.48 -8.65 0.48
CA ALA A 36 2.43 -9.51 -0.06
C ALA A 36 1.67 -10.25 1.06
N LEU A 37 2.37 -10.80 2.05
CA LEU A 37 1.77 -11.45 3.22
C LEU A 37 0.92 -10.47 4.03
N ARG A 38 1.43 -9.27 4.30
CA ARG A 38 0.67 -8.21 4.98
C ARG A 38 -0.58 -7.84 4.20
N ARG A 39 -0.49 -7.72 2.88
CA ARG A 39 -1.64 -7.44 2.01
C ARG A 39 -2.69 -8.54 2.11
N GLU A 40 -2.27 -9.80 2.12
CA GLU A 40 -3.18 -10.96 2.19
C GLU A 40 -3.91 -11.04 3.53
N ILE A 41 -3.20 -10.85 4.65
CA ILE A 41 -3.84 -10.87 5.99
C ILE A 41 -4.67 -9.63 6.26
N THR A 42 -4.35 -8.50 5.61
CA THR A 42 -5.08 -7.22 5.76
C THR A 42 -6.11 -7.05 4.65
N PHE A 43 -6.44 -8.10 3.90
CA PHE A 43 -7.46 -8.04 2.86
C PHE A 43 -8.80 -7.64 3.49
N GLN A 44 -9.03 -6.32 3.56
CA GLN A 44 -10.33 -5.73 3.72
C GLN A 44 -10.98 -5.84 2.36
N GLU A 45 -12.21 -6.36 2.30
CA GLU A 45 -13.02 -6.31 1.09
C GLU A 45 -12.85 -4.94 0.46
N ASN A 46 -12.32 -4.90 -0.76
CA ASN A 46 -12.17 -3.64 -1.47
C ASN A 46 -13.59 -3.05 -1.56
N PRO A 47 -13.88 -1.91 -0.92
CA PRO A 47 -15.23 -1.38 -0.92
C PRO A 47 -15.64 -1.19 -2.37
N SER A 48 -16.89 -1.55 -2.70
CA SER A 48 -17.39 -1.33 -4.05
C SER A 48 -17.18 0.13 -4.40
N PRO A 49 -16.89 0.51 -5.65
CA PRO A 49 -16.81 1.92 -6.02
C PRO A 49 -18.03 2.73 -5.54
N ARG A 50 -19.22 2.12 -5.49
CA ARG A 50 -20.44 2.74 -4.93
C ARG A 50 -20.36 3.07 -3.44
N ASP A 51 -19.54 2.36 -2.69
CA ASP A 51 -19.33 2.56 -1.26
C ASP A 51 -18.36 3.72 -1.00
N ILE A 52 -17.49 4.06 -1.96
CA ILE A 52 -16.41 5.05 -1.83
C ILE A 52 -16.80 6.40 -2.44
N PHE A 53 -17.59 6.40 -3.52
CA PHE A 53 -17.96 7.60 -4.26
C PHE A 53 -19.38 8.08 -3.94
N GLU A 54 -19.60 9.40 -3.98
CA GLU A 54 -20.90 10.07 -4.04
C GLU A 54 -20.93 10.99 -5.25
N ILE A 55 -22.11 11.26 -5.81
CA ILE A 55 -22.26 12.17 -6.95
C ILE A 55 -22.48 13.59 -6.42
N ASN A 56 -21.65 14.54 -6.87
CA ASN A 56 -21.80 15.94 -6.47
C ASN A 56 -22.89 16.67 -7.29
N GLN A 57 -23.16 17.93 -6.96
CA GLN A 57 -24.14 18.79 -7.64
C GLN A 57 -23.88 19.00 -9.15
N TYR A 58 -22.67 18.70 -9.63
CA TYR A 58 -22.27 18.81 -11.03
C TYR A 58 -22.24 17.45 -11.75
N ASN A 59 -22.80 16.41 -11.12
CA ASN A 59 -22.89 15.05 -11.64
C ASN A 59 -21.52 14.33 -11.79
N PHE A 60 -20.51 14.74 -11.02
CA PHE A 60 -19.21 14.06 -10.97
C PHE A 60 -19.10 13.13 -9.76
N PRO A 61 -18.49 11.93 -9.90
CA PRO A 61 -18.16 11.08 -8.76
C PRO A 61 -17.04 11.72 -7.93
N VAL A 62 -17.32 11.98 -6.66
CA VAL A 62 -16.37 12.50 -5.68
C VAL A 62 -16.20 11.50 -4.53
N LEU A 63 -15.00 11.44 -3.95
CA LEU A 63 -14.75 10.57 -2.79
C LEU A 63 -15.57 11.06 -1.59
N LYS A 64 -16.27 10.15 -0.92
CA LYS A 64 -16.92 10.45 0.36
C LYS A 64 -15.87 10.96 1.35
N LYS A 65 -16.20 12.01 2.10
CA LYS A 65 -15.30 12.54 3.13
C LYS A 65 -14.98 11.45 4.15
N ARG A 66 -13.72 11.05 4.24
CA ARG A 66 -13.24 10.14 5.29
C ARG A 66 -13.36 10.83 6.65
N LYS A 67 -13.63 10.07 7.72
CA LYS A 67 -13.55 10.55 9.12
C LYS A 67 -12.10 10.81 9.58
N ALA A 68 -11.16 10.90 8.65
CA ALA A 68 -9.75 11.14 8.91
C ALA A 68 -9.47 12.66 9.03
N PRO A 69 -8.37 13.06 9.67
CA PRO A 69 -7.97 14.46 9.73
C PRO A 69 -7.83 15.03 8.32
N LEU A 70 -8.39 16.22 8.11
CA LEU A 70 -8.23 16.95 6.86
C LEU A 70 -6.74 17.28 6.68
N VAL A 71 -6.11 16.72 5.65
CA VAL A 71 -4.74 17.07 5.29
C VAL A 71 -4.78 18.40 4.53
N THR A 72 -4.21 19.44 5.14
CA THR A 72 -4.10 20.77 4.52
C THR A 72 -2.72 20.96 3.89
N SER A 73 -2.58 21.92 2.98
CA SER A 73 -1.30 22.28 2.38
C SER A 73 -0.24 22.66 3.43
N GLY A 74 -0.63 23.39 4.48
CA GLY A 74 0.26 23.73 5.59
C GLY A 74 0.86 22.50 6.29
N MET A 75 0.06 21.44 6.49
CA MET A 75 0.55 20.20 7.07
C MET A 75 1.53 19.46 6.16
N ILE A 76 1.41 19.62 4.84
CA ILE A 76 2.33 19.03 3.87
C ILE A 76 3.68 19.77 3.92
N TYR A 77 3.66 21.10 3.95
CA TYR A 77 4.89 21.90 4.01
C TYR A 77 5.68 21.66 5.30
N GLN A 78 5.01 21.58 6.45
CA GLN A 78 5.67 21.23 7.72
C GLN A 78 6.38 19.87 7.64
N LYS A 79 5.76 18.87 7.02
CA LYS A 79 6.40 17.55 6.86
C LYS A 79 7.61 17.56 5.94
N LEU A 80 7.57 18.37 4.88
CA LEU A 80 8.72 18.52 3.97
C LEU A 80 9.90 19.20 4.69
N GLU A 81 9.63 20.23 5.48
CA GLU A 81 10.65 20.89 6.29
C GLU A 81 11.27 19.96 7.35
N GLU A 82 10.48 19.04 7.92
CA GLU A 82 10.96 18.04 8.88
C GLU A 82 11.82 16.92 8.25
N GLU A 83 11.64 16.58 6.97
CA GLU A 83 12.43 15.54 6.27
C GLU A 83 13.78 16.03 5.75
N ASP A 84 13.95 17.35 5.58
CA ASP A 84 15.19 17.99 5.10
C ASP A 84 16.20 18.31 6.24
N LEU A 85 15.94 17.86 7.48
CA LEU A 85 16.75 18.07 8.69
C LEU A 85 17.55 16.85 9.16
#